data_AF-A0A0R3LWQ7-F1
#
_entry.id   AF-A0A0R3LWQ7-F1
#
_cell.length_a   1.000
_cell.length_b   1.000
_cell.length_c   1.000
_cell.angle_alpha   90.00
_cell.angle_beta   90.00
_cell.angle_gamma   90.00
#
_symmetry.space_group_name_H-M   'P 1'
#
loop_
_entity.id
_entity.type
_entity.pdbx_description
1 polymer ?
#
loop_
_entity_poly.entity_id
_entity_poly.type
_entity_poly.pdbx_seq_one_letter_code
_entity_poly.pdbx_strand_id
1 'polypeptide(L)'
;MTSQRLPFENRWTNNANALHWNSELDHLGVANVRAMFVDHEMRHPNRRNVVQDVPAGFVRDWLAFQDRRVARQQMVWRATVIALSFVAATAAVLGLLRA
;
A
#
# COMPACT_ATOMS: atom_id res chain seq x y z
N MET A 1 14.10 23.28 0.78
CA MET A 1 14.27 21.89 1.24
C MET A 1 12.93 21.20 1.08
N THR A 2 12.85 20.28 0.13
CA THR A 2 11.67 19.45 -0.12
C THR A 2 11.44 18.57 1.11
N SER A 3 10.47 18.95 1.92
CA SER A 3 9.99 18.11 3.03
C SER A 3 9.36 16.88 2.40
N GLN A 4 10.14 15.80 2.24
CA GLN A 4 9.62 14.49 1.90
C GLN A 4 8.75 14.06 3.07
N ARG A 5 7.47 14.43 3.00
CA ARG A 5 6.48 14.05 3.99
C ARG A 5 6.23 12.55 3.82
N LEU A 6 6.20 11.82 4.93
CA LEU A 6 5.79 10.42 4.91
C LEU A 6 4.47 10.28 4.14
N PRO A 7 4.27 9.17 3.41
CA PRO A 7 3.06 8.97 2.61
C PRO A 7 1.80 8.79 3.45
N PHE A 8 1.92 8.75 4.79
CA PHE A 8 0.80 8.71 5.72
C PHE A 8 1.07 9.61 6.95
N GLU A 9 0.08 10.40 7.33
CA GLU A 9 0.08 11.16 8.58
C GLU A 9 -0.23 10.21 9.75
N ASN A 10 0.72 10.04 10.66
CA ASN A 10 0.55 9.25 11.88
C ASN A 10 1.45 9.80 13.00
N ARG A 11 1.41 9.22 14.20
CA ARG A 11 2.28 9.51 15.35
C ARG A 11 3.79 9.49 15.04
N TRP A 12 4.19 8.96 13.89
CA TRP A 12 5.58 8.85 13.42
C TRP A 12 6.01 10.00 12.49
N THR A 13 5.11 10.91 12.11
CA THR A 13 5.37 11.97 11.11
C THR A 13 6.45 12.97 11.53
N ASN A 14 6.67 13.15 12.83
CA ASN A 14 7.72 14.02 13.37
C ASN A 14 9.04 13.30 13.65
N ASN A 15 9.12 11.99 13.37
CA ASN A 15 10.32 11.22 13.65
C ASN A 15 11.30 11.33 12.46
N ALA A 16 12.51 11.81 12.74
CA ALA A 16 13.58 11.95 11.75
C ALA A 16 13.93 10.62 11.05
N ASN A 17 13.72 9.49 11.73
CA ASN A 17 14.03 8.17 11.20
C ASN A 17 12.90 7.55 10.37
N ALA A 18 11.70 8.15 10.36
CA ALA A 18 10.55 7.53 9.74
C ALA A 18 10.68 7.41 8.21
N LEU A 19 11.34 8.37 7.56
CA LEU A 19 11.66 8.27 6.13
C LEU A 19 12.58 7.10 5.83
N HIS A 20 13.62 6.93 6.65
CA HIS A 20 14.56 5.81 6.52
C HIS A 20 13.86 4.46 6.74
N TRP A 21 13.00 4.36 7.76
CA TRP A 21 12.18 3.17 7.97
C TRP A 21 11.25 2.88 6.80
N ASN A 22 10.64 3.91 6.21
CA ASN A 22 9.78 3.72 5.04
C ASN A 22 10.59 3.16 3.85
N SER A 23 11.78 3.72 3.56
CA SER A 23 12.63 3.19 2.48
C SER A 23 13.08 1.76 2.73
N GLU A 24 13.36 1.40 3.98
CA GLU A 24 13.77 0.03 4.33
C GLU A 24 12.62 -0.97 4.13
N LEU A 25 11.41 -0.62 4.57
CA LEU A 25 10.24 -1.47 4.37
C LEU A 25 9.85 -1.57 2.89
N ASP A 26 9.97 -0.48 2.14
CA ASP A 26 9.73 -0.47 0.69
C ASP A 26 10.76 -1.35 -0.04
N HIS A 27 12.03 -1.35 0.38
CA HIS A 27 13.08 -2.21 -0.19
C HIS A 27 12.82 -3.70 0.06
N LEU A 28 12.37 -4.06 1.26
CA LEU A 28 12.04 -5.45 1.60
C LEU A 28 10.77 -5.93 0.91
N GLY A 29 9.83 -5.02 0.65
CA GLY A 29 8.55 -5.32 0.02
C GLY A 29 7.50 -5.87 0.98
N VAL A 30 6.23 -5.63 0.63
CA VAL A 30 5.07 -5.88 1.51
C VAL A 30 4.97 -7.33 1.98
N ALA A 31 5.23 -8.31 1.12
CA ALA A 31 5.11 -9.72 1.45
C ALA A 31 6.13 -10.16 2.51
N ASN A 32 7.39 -9.75 2.34
CA ASN A 32 8.47 -10.09 3.28
C ASN A 32 8.27 -9.38 4.61
N VAL A 33 7.91 -8.09 4.59
CA VAL A 33 7.60 -7.32 5.81
C VAL A 33 6.44 -7.96 6.58
N ARG A 34 5.39 -8.42 5.88
CA ARG A 34 4.26 -9.11 6.51
C ARG A 34 4.69 -10.44 7.15
N ALA A 35 5.52 -11.23 6.46
CA ALA A 35 6.06 -12.47 7.00
C ALA A 35 6.91 -12.22 8.26
N MET A 36 7.82 -11.23 8.22
CA MET A 36 8.66 -10.84 9.36
C MET A 36 7.82 -10.30 10.52
N PHE A 37 6.75 -9.54 10.24
CA PHE A 37 5.84 -9.03 11.27
C PHE A 37 5.06 -10.16 11.96
N VAL A 38 4.55 -11.12 11.20
CA VAL A 38 3.86 -12.30 11.77
C VAL A 38 4.84 -13.14 12.60
N ASP A 39 6.06 -13.36 12.11
CA ASP A 39 7.10 -14.07 12.83
C ASP A 39 7.44 -13.40 14.16
N HIS A 40 7.59 -12.07 14.13
CA HIS A 40 7.83 -11.26 15.31
C HIS A 40 6.70 -11.36 16.34
N GLU A 41 5.44 -11.20 15.92
CA GLU A 41 4.29 -11.30 16.85
C GLU A 41 4.16 -12.71 17.44
N MET A 42 4.54 -13.76 16.70
CA MET A 42 4.44 -15.14 17.17
C MET A 42 5.60 -15.57 18.07
N ARG A 43 6.84 -15.20 17.73
CA ARG A 43 8.05 -15.71 18.40
C ARG A 43 8.68 -14.71 19.36
N HIS A 44 8.47 -13.42 19.13
CA HIS A 44 9.14 -12.35 19.85
C HIS A 44 8.21 -11.15 20.16
N PRO A 45 7.02 -11.36 20.75
CA PRO A 45 6.03 -10.28 20.94
C PRO A 45 6.52 -9.14 21.84
N ASN A 46 7.50 -9.41 22.71
CA ASN A 46 8.09 -8.41 23.60
C ASN A 46 9.21 -7.59 22.96
N ARG A 47 9.67 -7.95 21.75
CA ARG A 47 10.65 -7.12 21.04
C ARG A 47 9.94 -5.89 20.48
N ARG A 48 10.62 -4.75 20.55
CA ARG A 48 10.06 -3.48 20.08
C ARG A 48 10.22 -3.30 18.56
N ASN A 49 11.20 -3.98 17.98
CA ASN A 49 11.63 -3.83 16.59
C ASN A 49 11.40 -5.13 15.81
N VAL A 50 10.80 -5.00 14.63
CA VAL A 50 10.38 -6.13 13.78
C VAL A 50 11.40 -6.39 12.68
N VAL A 51 11.76 -5.33 11.97
CA VAL A 51 12.69 -5.37 10.85
C VAL A 51 13.90 -4.54 11.24
N GLN A 52 15.02 -5.20 11.59
CA GLN A 52 16.22 -4.55 12.10
C GLN A 52 15.87 -3.65 13.32
N ASP A 53 15.73 -2.34 13.09
CA ASP A 53 15.40 -1.30 14.09
C ASP A 53 14.04 -0.61 13.89
N VAL A 54 13.21 -1.10 12.96
CA VAL A 54 11.89 -0.51 12.69
C VAL A 54 10.89 -0.92 13.79
N PRO A 55 10.25 0.03 14.48
CA PRO A 55 9.29 -0.28 15.53
C PRO A 55 8.09 -1.07 14.99
N ALA A 56 7.62 -2.06 15.76
CA ALA A 56 6.45 -2.86 15.40
C ALA A 56 5.20 -2.02 15.09
N GLY A 57 5.03 -0.92 15.84
CA GLY A 57 3.95 0.04 15.59
C GLY A 57 4.06 0.72 14.23
N PHE A 58 5.26 1.07 13.78
CA PHE A 58 5.47 1.67 12.45
C PHE A 58 5.18 0.66 11.34
N VAL A 59 5.65 -0.59 11.48
CA VAL A 59 5.39 -1.66 10.50
C VAL A 59 3.89 -1.93 10.35
N ARG A 60 3.15 -2.00 11.46
CA ARG A 60 1.70 -2.19 11.45
C ARG A 60 0.98 -1.08 10.69
N ASP A 61 1.36 0.17 10.98
CA ASP A 61 0.76 1.35 10.36
C ASP A 61 1.10 1.44 8.86
N TRP A 62 2.34 1.07 8.49
CA TRP A 62 2.80 0.98 7.10
C TRP A 62 2.06 -0.11 6.31
N LEU A 63 1.89 -1.32 6.88
CA LEU A 63 1.13 -2.40 6.25
C LEU A 63 -0.34 -1.99 6.01
N ALA A 64 -0.96 -1.34 6.98
CA ALA A 64 -2.33 -0.82 6.83
C ALA A 64 -2.45 0.22 5.70
N PHE A 65 -1.43 1.05 5.51
CA PHE A 65 -1.38 1.99 4.38
C PHE A 65 -1.26 1.26 3.04
N GLN A 66 -0.41 0.24 2.95
CA GLN A 66 -0.24 -0.54 1.72
C GLN A 66 -1.53 -1.29 1.35
N ASP A 67 -2.21 -1.90 2.32
CA ASP A 67 -3.49 -2.58 2.08
C ASP A 67 -4.55 -1.62 1.52
N ARG A 68 -4.64 -0.39 2.06
CA ARG A 68 -5.53 0.66 1.53
C ARG A 68 -5.14 1.09 0.12
N ARG A 69 -3.84 1.16 -0.19
CA ARG A 69 -3.35 1.51 -1.52
C ARG A 69 -3.74 0.45 -2.55
N VAL A 70 -3.55 -0.82 -2.22
CA VAL A 70 -3.96 -1.96 -3.07
C VAL A 70 -5.47 -1.94 -3.29
N ALA A 71 -6.26 -1.73 -2.24
CA ALA A 71 -7.71 -1.64 -2.36
C ALA A 71 -8.16 -0.51 -3.31
N ARG A 72 -7.53 0.68 -3.21
CA ARG A 72 -7.78 1.80 -4.13
C ARG A 72 -7.38 1.46 -5.57
N GLN A 73 -6.22 0.86 -5.77
CA GLN A 73 -5.78 0.44 -7.10
C GLN A 73 -6.75 -0.55 -7.72
N GLN A 74 -7.26 -1.50 -6.94
CA GLN A 74 -8.23 -2.48 -7.40
C GLN A 74 -9.57 -1.83 -7.75
N MET A 75 -10.04 -0.85 -6.95
CA MET A 75 -11.25 -0.08 -7.28
C MET A 75 -11.10 0.70 -8.58
N VAL A 76 -9.99 1.42 -8.75
CA VAL A 76 -9.70 2.17 -9.99
C VAL A 76 -9.63 1.23 -11.18
N TRP A 77 -8.93 0.10 -11.05
CA TRP A 77 -8.83 -0.89 -12.12
C TRP A 77 -10.22 -1.43 -12.52
N ARG A 78 -11.06 -1.78 -11.54
CA ARG A 78 -12.44 -2.21 -11.78
C ARG A 78 -13.25 -1.14 -12.51
N ALA A 79 -13.13 0.13 -12.09
CA ALA A 79 -13.82 1.24 -12.73
C ALA A 79 -13.37 1.43 -14.20
N THR A 80 -12.07 1.32 -14.47
CA THR A 80 -11.52 1.40 -15.84
C THR A 80 -12.06 0.29 -16.73
N VAL A 81 -12.07 -0.96 -16.25
CA VAL A 81 -12.62 -2.10 -17.01
C VAL A 81 -14.11 -1.91 -17.32
N ILE A 82 -14.89 -1.44 -16.35
CA ILE A 82 -16.32 -1.16 -16.54
C ILE A 82 -16.52 -0.05 -17.59
N ALA A 83 -15.79 1.06 -17.49
CA ALA A 83 -15.90 2.17 -18.43
C ALA A 83 -15.53 1.75 -19.86
N LEU A 84 -14.44 1.00 -20.03
CA LEU A 84 -14.03 0.49 -21.34
C LEU A 84 -15.07 -0.49 -21.92
N SER A 85 -15.64 -1.35 -21.09
CA SER A 85 -16.70 -2.28 -21.50
C SER A 85 -17.96 -1.54 -21.97
N PHE A 86 -18.33 -0.45 -21.29
CA PHE A 86 -19.47 0.37 -21.67
C PHE A 86 -19.24 1.10 -23.01
N VAL A 87 -18.03 1.62 -23.24
CA VAL A 87 -17.64 2.22 -24.52
C VAL A 87 -17.69 1.19 -25.65
N ALA A 88 -17.17 -0.02 -25.42
CA ALA A 88 -17.22 -1.10 -26.41
C ALA A 88 -18.66 -1.51 -26.74
N ALA A 89 -19.53 -1.63 -25.74
CA ALA A 89 -20.95 -1.97 -25.93
C ALA A 89 -21.70 -0.89 -26.72
N THR A 90 -21.49 0.39 -26.41
CA THR A 90 -22.13 1.49 -27.14
C THR A 90 -21.63 1.58 -28.58
N ALA A 91 -20.33 1.37 -28.82
CA ALA A 91 -19.77 1.30 -30.17
C ALA A 91 -20.36 0.13 -30.97
N ALA A 92 -20.51 -1.05 -30.35
CA ALA A 92 -21.11 -2.22 -31.01
C ALA A 92 -22.58 -1.98 -31.40
N VAL A 93 -23.38 -1.38 -30.51
CA VAL A 93 -24.79 -1.04 -30.78
C VAL A 93 -24.88 -0.01 -31.91
N LEU A 94 -24.05 1.03 -31.89
CA LEU A 94 -24.01 2.03 -32.96
C LEU A 94 -23.54 1.44 -34.30
N GLY A 95 -22.61 0.49 -34.27
CA GLY A 95 -22.17 -0.25 -35.45
C GLY A 95 -23.30 -1.09 -36.04
N LEU A 96 -24.08 -1.77 -35.19
CA LEU A 96 -25.24 -2.57 -35.61
C LEU A 96 -26.36 -1.69 -36.19
N LEU A 97 -26.61 -0.51 -35.62
CA LEU A 97 -27.64 0.42 -36.10
C LEU A 97 -27.26 1.15 -37.40
N ARG A 98 -25.97 1.20 -37.73
CA ARG A 98 -25.47 1.78 -38.99
C ARG A 98 -25.21 0.75 -40.10
N ALA A 99 -25.27 -0.54 -39.77
CA ALA A 99 -25.18 -1.65 -40.72
C ALA A 99 -26.55 -1.94 -41.34
#